data_AF-A0A0R3RB58-F1
#
_entry.id   AF-A0A0R3RB58-F1
#
_cell.length_a   1.000
_cell.length_b   1.000
_cell.length_c   1.000
_cell.angle_alpha   90.00
_cell.angle_beta   90.00
_cell.angle_gamma   90.00
#
_symmetry.space_group_name_H-M   'P 1'
#
loop_
_entity.id
_entity.type
_entity.pdbx_description
1 polymer ?
#
loop_
_entity_poly.entity_id
_entity_poly.type
_entity_poly.pdbx_seq_one_letter_code
_entity_poly.pdbx_strand_id
1 'polypeptide(L)'
;SEEKEDEEEDKDDSEEKEDEEEDKDDSEEREDEYTAKGEFVETDGKQVVLTFQKKQCDSHVACYDQREPQAWCILKRNQSWTNKGCFCDEKRHLCVMERMNGGKLEYAYCAPAKNWKCSYD
;
A
#
# COMPACT_ATOMS: atom_id res chain seq x y z
N SER A 1 -43.66 45.67 47.63
CA SER A 1 -43.05 45.81 48.96
C SER A 1 -42.69 44.41 49.39
N GLU A 2 -41.42 44.04 49.21
CA GLU A 2 -40.40 44.06 50.29
C GLU A 2 -40.55 42.76 51.09
N GLU A 3 -39.54 41.91 51.33
CA GLU A 3 -38.08 42.07 51.39
C GLU A 3 -37.48 40.63 51.55
N LYS A 4 -36.32 40.34 50.93
CA LYS A 4 -35.01 40.01 51.57
C LYS A 4 -34.80 38.54 51.98
N GLU A 5 -33.76 37.90 51.45
CA GLU A 5 -32.43 37.61 52.07
C GLU A 5 -32.37 36.06 52.17
N ASP A 6 -31.29 35.33 51.88
CA ASP A 6 -29.89 35.54 52.19
C ASP A 6 -28.98 34.86 51.15
N GLU A 7 -27.80 35.45 50.96
CA GLU A 7 -26.60 34.77 50.46
C GLU A 7 -26.15 33.71 51.49
N GLU A 8 -25.40 32.70 51.06
CA GLU A 8 -24.07 32.36 51.61
C GLU A 8 -23.52 31.15 50.85
N GLU A 9 -22.30 31.33 50.38
CA GLU A 9 -21.49 30.40 49.60
C GLU A 9 -20.86 29.35 50.53
N ASP A 10 -21.01 28.07 50.20
CA ASP A 10 -20.16 27.02 50.77
C ASP A 10 -19.33 26.35 49.68
N LYS A 11 -18.03 26.31 49.97
CA LYS A 11 -16.91 25.88 49.13
C LYS A 11 -16.77 24.36 49.12
N ASP A 12 -16.48 23.87 47.92
CA ASP A 12 -15.44 22.88 47.54
C ASP A 12 -15.10 21.75 48.51
N ASP A 13 -15.42 20.51 48.11
CA ASP A 13 -14.58 19.35 48.38
C ASP A 13 -14.59 18.42 47.15
N SER A 14 -13.82 18.85 46.15
CA SER A 14 -12.96 18.03 45.28
C SER A 14 -13.14 16.49 45.32
N GLU A 15 -13.75 15.90 44.28
CA GLU A 15 -13.44 14.52 43.85
C GLU A 15 -13.98 14.28 42.42
N GLU A 16 -13.23 14.71 41.39
CA GLU A 16 -13.31 14.08 40.07
C GLU A 16 -11.89 13.69 39.65
N LYS A 17 -11.64 12.38 39.63
CA LYS A 17 -10.45 11.81 39.01
C LYS A 17 -10.66 11.91 37.51
N GLU A 18 -9.93 12.80 36.88
CA GLU A 18 -9.78 12.81 35.43
C GLU A 18 -9.01 11.53 35.08
N ASP A 19 -9.73 10.54 34.56
CA ASP A 19 -9.13 9.41 33.86
C ASP A 19 -8.46 9.98 32.60
N GLU A 20 -7.17 10.32 32.72
CA GLU A 20 -6.28 10.47 31.59
C GLU A 20 -6.13 9.08 30.93
N GLU A 21 -7.10 8.74 30.08
CA GLU A 21 -6.88 7.80 28.98
C GLU A 21 -5.81 8.46 28.10
N GLU A 22 -4.54 8.27 28.46
CA GLU A 22 -3.43 8.45 27.53
C GLU A 22 -3.72 7.50 26.37
N ASP A 23 -4.28 8.08 25.29
CA ASP A 23 -4.31 7.51 23.96
C ASP A 23 -2.90 6.99 23.67
N LYS A 24 -2.71 5.69 23.92
CA LYS A 24 -1.61 4.96 23.35
C LYS A 24 -1.86 5.06 21.86
N ASP A 25 -1.15 6.00 21.26
CA ASP A 25 -0.80 6.00 19.85
C ASP A 25 -0.06 4.68 19.61
N ASP A 26 -0.85 3.62 19.49
CA ASP A 26 -0.50 2.38 18.85
C ASP A 26 -0.39 2.76 17.37
N SER A 27 0.70 3.48 17.08
CA SER A 27 1.36 3.45 15.80
C SER A 27 1.84 2.02 15.62
N GLU A 28 0.87 1.11 15.43
CA GLU A 28 1.07 -0.12 14.69
C GLU A 28 1.86 0.33 13.47
N GLU A 29 3.13 -0.06 13.44
CA GLU A 29 4.00 0.13 12.31
C GLU A 29 3.14 -0.18 11.09
N ARG A 30 2.85 0.83 10.24
CA ARG A 30 2.11 0.61 9.00
C ARG A 30 2.94 -0.41 8.25
N GLU A 31 2.67 -1.69 8.44
CA GLU A 31 3.42 -2.76 7.81
C GLU A 31 3.26 -2.46 6.34
N ASP A 32 4.33 -2.02 5.67
CA ASP A 32 4.28 -1.40 4.36
C ASP A 32 3.53 -2.33 3.37
N GLU A 33 2.20 -2.23 3.32
CA GLU A 33 1.34 -3.24 2.67
C GLU A 33 1.66 -3.27 1.18
N TYR A 34 2.08 -2.10 0.69
CA TYR A 34 2.42 -1.85 -0.69
C TYR A 34 3.91 -1.56 -0.89
N THR A 35 4.80 -2.17 -0.11
CA THR A 35 6.24 -2.24 -0.47
C THR A 35 6.60 -3.61 -1.01
N ALA A 36 7.28 -3.67 -2.16
CA ALA A 36 7.80 -4.93 -2.68
C ALA A 36 8.93 -5.47 -1.79
N LYS A 37 8.80 -6.74 -1.40
CA LYS A 37 9.70 -7.47 -0.49
C LYS A 37 10.61 -8.45 -1.23
N GLY A 38 10.33 -8.73 -2.52
CA GLY A 38 11.10 -9.68 -3.34
C GLY A 38 12.42 -9.15 -3.91
N GLU A 39 13.12 -10.01 -4.65
CA GLU A 39 14.28 -9.64 -5.49
C GLU A 39 13.81 -9.02 -6.81
N PHE A 40 14.45 -7.94 -7.27
CA PHE A 40 14.11 -7.33 -8.55
C PHE A 40 14.53 -8.24 -9.71
N VAL A 41 13.60 -8.52 -10.62
CA VAL A 41 13.87 -9.24 -11.86
C VAL A 41 13.53 -8.37 -13.05
N GLU A 42 14.49 -8.23 -13.96
CA GLU A 42 14.26 -7.58 -15.25
C GLU A 42 13.50 -8.53 -16.18
N THR A 43 12.33 -8.09 -16.64
CA THR A 43 11.37 -8.91 -17.39
C THR A 43 11.27 -8.45 -18.84
N ASP A 44 10.51 -7.39 -19.08
CA ASP A 44 10.18 -6.89 -20.42
C ASP A 44 11.28 -5.96 -20.95
N GLY A 45 12.51 -6.24 -20.53
CA GLY A 45 13.73 -5.56 -20.95
C GLY A 45 13.92 -5.67 -22.46
N LYS A 46 13.43 -4.63 -23.17
CA LYS A 46 13.99 -4.12 -24.42
C LYS A 46 13.66 -4.91 -25.71
N GLN A 47 12.39 -4.99 -26.13
CA GLN A 47 12.13 -5.19 -27.56
C GLN A 47 10.91 -4.41 -28.09
N VAL A 48 11.22 -3.45 -29.00
CA VAL A 48 10.40 -2.95 -30.12
C VAL A 48 8.91 -2.75 -29.79
N VAL A 49 8.35 -1.55 -29.54
CA VAL A 49 8.50 -0.26 -30.21
C VAL A 49 7.83 0.76 -29.25
N LEU A 50 8.56 1.81 -28.85
CA LEU A 50 8.08 3.01 -28.11
C LEU A 50 7.54 2.77 -26.66
N THR A 51 8.46 3.01 -25.69
CA THR A 51 8.19 3.34 -24.27
C THR A 51 7.56 2.25 -23.37
N PHE A 52 8.33 1.22 -23.00
CA PHE A 52 8.16 0.62 -21.65
C PHE A 52 8.66 1.65 -20.64
N GLN A 53 7.75 2.49 -20.15
CA GLN A 53 8.05 3.55 -19.20
C GLN A 53 7.56 3.08 -17.84
N LYS A 54 8.48 2.96 -16.87
CA LYS A 54 8.14 2.63 -15.49
C LYS A 54 7.08 3.63 -15.02
N LYS A 55 5.89 3.14 -14.65
CA LYS A 55 4.80 4.02 -14.25
C LYS A 55 5.04 4.54 -12.84
N GLN A 56 5.16 5.86 -12.71
CA GLN A 56 5.17 6.54 -11.42
C GLN A 56 3.78 6.49 -10.79
N CYS A 57 3.74 6.39 -9.46
CA CYS A 57 2.50 6.33 -8.71
C CYS A 57 2.66 6.94 -7.31
N ASP A 58 1.57 7.54 -6.83
CA ASP A 58 1.45 8.05 -5.46
C ASP A 58 0.44 7.23 -4.64
N SER A 59 -0.30 6.31 -5.28
CA SER A 59 -1.29 5.44 -4.64
C SER A 59 -1.50 4.17 -5.44
N HIS A 60 -1.99 3.11 -4.77
CA HIS A 60 -2.30 1.82 -5.40
C HIS A 60 -3.27 1.95 -6.60
N VAL A 61 -4.27 2.84 -6.49
CA VAL A 61 -5.26 3.11 -7.56
C VAL A 61 -4.60 3.57 -8.85
N ALA A 62 -3.47 4.26 -8.77
CA ALA A 62 -2.73 4.71 -9.95
C ALA A 62 -2.17 3.54 -10.78
N CYS A 63 -2.09 2.32 -10.23
CA CYS A 63 -1.59 1.14 -10.91
C CYS A 63 -2.68 0.25 -11.55
N TYR A 64 -3.97 0.60 -11.43
CA TYR A 64 -5.07 -0.20 -11.97
C TYR A 64 -5.12 -0.32 -13.51
N ASP A 65 -4.51 0.61 -14.22
CA ASP A 65 -4.35 0.55 -15.68
C ASP A 65 -3.08 -0.22 -16.11
N GLN A 66 -2.38 -0.83 -15.16
CA GLN A 66 -1.22 -1.69 -15.42
C GLN A 66 -1.62 -3.17 -15.36
N ARG A 67 -0.78 -4.00 -15.96
CA ARG A 67 -0.85 -5.46 -15.98
C ARG A 67 0.48 -6.02 -15.54
N GLU A 68 0.49 -7.31 -15.25
CA GLU A 68 1.71 -8.07 -15.04
C GLU A 68 2.69 -7.87 -16.21
N PRO A 69 4.01 -8.01 -15.97
CA PRO A 69 4.98 -8.06 -17.05
C PRO A 69 4.58 -9.08 -18.11
N GLN A 70 4.78 -8.79 -19.40
CA GLN A 70 4.44 -9.75 -20.46
C GLN A 70 5.18 -11.09 -20.26
N ALA A 71 6.45 -11.05 -19.82
CA ALA A 71 7.21 -12.25 -19.50
C ALA A 71 6.62 -13.10 -18.35
N TRP A 72 5.68 -12.54 -17.58
CA TRP A 72 5.01 -13.19 -16.46
C TRP A 72 3.57 -13.59 -16.79
N CYS A 73 3.04 -13.22 -17.96
CA CYS A 73 1.66 -13.56 -18.34
C CYS A 73 1.36 -15.06 -18.21
N ILE A 74 2.31 -15.91 -18.59
CA ILE A 74 2.22 -17.36 -18.43
C ILE A 74 3.26 -17.79 -17.40
N LEU A 75 2.78 -18.15 -16.21
CA LEU A 75 3.64 -18.67 -15.16
C LEU A 75 4.24 -20.03 -15.56
N LYS A 76 5.54 -20.19 -15.34
CA LYS A 76 6.24 -21.46 -15.55
C LYS A 76 5.95 -22.44 -14.42
N ARG A 77 6.34 -23.71 -14.60
CA ARG A 77 6.33 -24.69 -13.50
C ARG A 77 7.12 -24.14 -12.30
N ASN A 78 6.56 -24.28 -11.09
CA ASN A 78 7.08 -23.75 -9.82
C ASN A 78 6.97 -22.22 -9.65
N GLN A 79 6.15 -21.55 -10.44
CA GLN A 79 5.81 -20.15 -10.25
C GLN A 79 4.35 -19.98 -9.80
N SER A 80 4.08 -19.01 -8.94
CA SER A 80 2.72 -18.65 -8.53
C SER A 80 2.59 -17.14 -8.33
N TRP A 81 1.39 -16.61 -8.53
CA TRP A 81 1.08 -15.22 -8.23
C TRP A 81 1.04 -14.97 -6.73
N THR A 82 1.36 -13.75 -6.30
CA THR A 82 0.97 -13.26 -4.99
C THR A 82 -0.47 -12.70 -5.03
N ASN A 83 -1.00 -12.31 -3.88
CA ASN A 83 -2.35 -11.77 -3.78
C ASN A 83 -2.44 -10.26 -4.14
N LYS A 84 -1.31 -9.59 -4.37
CA LYS A 84 -1.25 -8.11 -4.43
C LYS A 84 -1.43 -7.50 -5.82
N GLY A 85 -1.44 -8.32 -6.88
CA GLY A 85 -1.53 -7.81 -8.24
C GLY A 85 -0.43 -6.79 -8.55
N CYS A 86 -0.72 -5.85 -9.46
CA CYS A 86 0.08 -4.63 -9.60
C CYS A 86 -0.29 -3.63 -8.51
N PHE A 87 0.71 -3.15 -7.78
CA PHE A 87 0.55 -2.16 -6.73
C PHE A 87 1.60 -1.05 -6.81
N CYS A 88 1.30 0.07 -6.14
CA CYS A 88 2.24 1.17 -6.05
C CYS A 88 3.25 0.90 -4.95
N ASP A 89 4.52 0.73 -5.30
CA ASP A 89 5.59 0.61 -4.31
C ASP A 89 5.79 1.95 -3.61
N GLU A 90 5.49 2.01 -2.31
CA GLU A 90 5.55 3.26 -1.52
C GLU A 90 6.97 3.83 -1.39
N LYS A 91 8.00 2.99 -1.47
CA LYS A 91 9.41 3.42 -1.36
C LYS A 91 9.96 3.90 -2.69
N ARG A 92 9.46 3.36 -3.80
CA ARG A 92 9.96 3.63 -5.15
C ARG A 92 9.06 4.57 -5.94
N HIS A 93 7.82 4.78 -5.47
CA HIS A 93 6.76 5.47 -6.20
C HIS A 93 6.56 4.90 -7.61
N LEU A 94 6.58 3.57 -7.72
CA LEU A 94 6.52 2.85 -9.00
C LEU A 94 5.54 1.69 -8.95
N CYS A 95 4.79 1.48 -10.03
CA CYS A 95 3.92 0.32 -10.16
C CYS A 95 4.75 -0.96 -10.37
N VAL A 96 4.63 -1.88 -9.41
CA VAL A 96 5.34 -3.16 -9.39
C VAL A 96 4.37 -4.29 -9.07
N MET A 97 4.79 -5.52 -9.39
CA MET A 97 4.07 -6.73 -9.04
C MET A 97 5.05 -7.75 -8.49
N GLU A 98 4.57 -8.58 -7.57
CA GLU A 98 5.33 -9.70 -7.02
C GLU A 98 4.82 -11.05 -7.53
N ARG A 99 5.74 -12.01 -7.63
CA ARG A 99 5.43 -13.43 -7.82
C ARG A 99 6.34 -14.30 -6.97
N MET A 100 5.91 -15.53 -6.73
CA MET A 100 6.77 -16.59 -6.23
C MET A 100 7.40 -17.34 -7.40
N ASN A 101 8.70 -17.61 -7.32
CA ASN A 101 9.46 -18.40 -8.28
C ASN A 101 10.37 -19.38 -7.53
N GLY A 102 10.03 -20.67 -7.54
CA GLY A 102 10.84 -21.70 -6.88
C GLY A 102 11.05 -21.46 -5.37
N GLY A 103 10.05 -20.88 -4.69
CA GLY A 103 10.12 -20.54 -3.27
C GLY A 103 10.76 -19.19 -2.96
N LYS A 104 11.23 -18.44 -3.97
CA LYS A 104 11.74 -17.08 -3.81
C LYS A 104 10.70 -16.05 -4.25
N LEU A 105 10.60 -14.95 -3.52
CA LEU A 105 9.77 -13.82 -3.90
C LEU A 105 10.56 -12.94 -4.87
N GLU A 106 9.98 -12.67 -6.03
CA GLU A 106 10.53 -11.80 -7.07
C GLU A 106 9.55 -10.65 -7.33
N TYR A 107 10.06 -9.46 -7.67
CA TYR A 107 9.24 -8.36 -8.13
C TYR A 107 9.76 -7.78 -9.46
N ALA A 108 8.85 -7.24 -10.25
CA ALA A 108 9.14 -6.58 -11.51
C ALA A 108 8.22 -5.38 -11.72
N TYR A 109 8.58 -4.52 -12.67
CA TYR A 109 7.71 -3.40 -13.05
C TYR A 109 6.50 -3.90 -13.82
N CYS A 110 5.34 -3.34 -13.51
CA CYS A 110 4.14 -3.60 -14.29
C CYS A 110 4.23 -3.01 -15.70
N ALA A 111 3.47 -3.60 -16.62
CA ALA A 111 3.36 -3.17 -18.00
C ALA A 111 2.05 -2.39 -18.22
N PRO A 112 2.01 -1.39 -19.13
CA PRO A 112 0.77 -0.70 -19.45
C PRO A 112 -0.28 -1.67 -20.01
N ALA A 113 -1.53 -1.61 -19.55
CA ALA A 113 -2.61 -2.45 -20.08
C ALA A 113 -2.90 -2.17 -21.56
N LYS A 114 -2.59 -0.95 -22.03
CA LYS A 114 -2.75 -0.57 -23.44
C LYS A 114 -1.83 -1.41 -24.32
N ASN A 115 -2.42 -2.13 -25.29
CA ASN A 115 -1.72 -3.07 -26.17
C ASN A 115 -1.03 -4.23 -25.43
N TRP A 116 -1.36 -4.46 -24.16
CA TRP A 116 -0.87 -5.60 -23.43
C TRP A 116 -1.45 -6.88 -24.03
N LYS A 117 -0.58 -7.84 -24.34
CA LYS A 117 -0.95 -9.13 -24.90
C LYS A 117 -0.08 -10.21 -24.28
N CYS A 118 -0.71 -11.31 -23.93
CA CYS A 118 -0.03 -12.55 -23.63
C CYS A 118 0.48 -13.19 -24.92
N SER A 119 1.77 -13.52 -24.99
CA SER A 119 2.27 -14.41 -26.04
C SER A 119 2.18 -15.85 -25.55
N TYR A 120 1.37 -16.65 -26.21
CA TYR A 120 1.37 -18.10 -26.06
C TYR A 120 2.34 -18.63 -27.12
N ASP A 121 3.50 -19.12 -26.69
CA ASP A 121 4.42 -19.87 -27.56
C ASP A 121 3.83 -21.25 -27.92
#